data_AF-A0A2N2ZNY6-F1
#
_entry.id   AF-A0A2N2ZNY6-F1
#
_cell.length_a   1.000
_cell.length_b   1.000
_cell.length_c   1.000
_cell.angle_alpha   90.00
_cell.angle_beta   90.00
_cell.angle_gamma   90.00
#
_symmetry.space_group_name_H-M   'P 1'
#
loop_
_entity.id
_entity.type
_entity.pdbx_description
1 polymer ?
#
loop_
_entity_poly.entity_id
_entity_poly.type
_entity_poly.pdbx_seq_one_letter_code
_entity_poly.pdbx_strand_id
1 'polypeptide(L)'
;MKNKLITLLFCGFASVLFSQTKKPITHNDYDLWKSISDVKVSKTGKLIVYEVKTATDRGDGYLTIYDAKTAKEKTFKNGYKAQISPDEKFVYFQRKPNYETQRLERKKEVKTPKKEKDAFFVFDVSKQILIDSIFGVKNYGIPKKYGNWVAIQKAKDEKSKEKPKDTTVVIKKKWNEEGDYLLVYNVSNRVSDTVFLIDQYVFAEENPV
;
A
#
# COMPACT_ATOMS: atom_id res chain seq x y z
N MET A 1 -32.48 -56.95 -30.33
CA MET A 1 -31.16 -56.33 -30.64
C MET A 1 -31.08 -54.84 -30.28
N LYS A 2 -32.18 -54.06 -30.36
CA LYS A 2 -32.22 -52.63 -29.94
C LYS A 2 -31.75 -52.36 -28.50
N ASN A 3 -32.09 -53.23 -27.54
CA ASN A 3 -31.74 -53.00 -26.13
C ASN A 3 -30.25 -53.23 -25.84
N LYS A 4 -29.56 -54.09 -26.61
CA LYS A 4 -28.11 -54.32 -26.45
C LYS A 4 -27.28 -53.15 -26.99
N LEU A 5 -27.80 -52.41 -27.96
CA LEU A 5 -27.15 -51.21 -28.51
C LEU A 5 -27.16 -50.05 -27.50
N ILE A 6 -28.26 -49.90 -26.75
CA ILE A 6 -28.40 -48.88 -25.69
C ILE A 6 -27.46 -49.18 -24.52
N THR A 7 -27.32 -50.45 -24.12
CA THR A 7 -26.37 -50.85 -23.06
C THR A 7 -24.91 -50.62 -23.47
N LEU A 8 -24.57 -50.87 -24.74
CA LEU A 8 -23.22 -50.62 -25.26
C LEU A 8 -22.91 -49.10 -25.31
N LEU A 9 -23.90 -48.28 -25.67
CA LEU A 9 -23.78 -46.82 -25.70
C LEU A 9 -23.62 -46.23 -24.28
N PHE A 10 -24.32 -46.79 -23.30
CA PHE A 10 -24.19 -46.38 -21.89
C PHE A 10 -22.83 -46.78 -21.28
N CYS A 11 -22.27 -47.92 -21.68
CA CYS A 11 -20.95 -48.39 -21.22
C CYS A 11 -19.79 -47.55 -21.81
N GLY A 12 -19.94 -47.04 -23.04
CA GLY A 12 -18.96 -46.14 -23.66
C GLY A 12 -18.92 -44.73 -23.06
N PHE A 13 -19.98 -44.30 -22.35
CA PHE A 13 -20.02 -42.99 -21.68
C PHE A 13 -19.32 -43.00 -20.31
N ALA A 14 -19.19 -44.18 -19.68
CA ALA A 14 -18.53 -44.34 -18.38
C ALA A 14 -17.00 -44.23 -18.44
N SER A 15 -16.39 -44.40 -19.62
CA SER A 15 -14.93 -44.34 -19.80
C SER A 15 -14.38 -42.92 -20.01
N VAL A 16 -15.24 -41.89 -20.08
CA VAL A 16 -14.82 -40.48 -20.16
C VAL A 16 -14.78 -39.80 -18.79
N LEU A 17 -14.88 -40.58 -17.70
CA LEU A 17 -14.64 -40.10 -16.35
C LEU A 17 -13.13 -39.93 -16.12
N PHE A 18 -12.54 -38.92 -16.76
CA PHE A 18 -11.25 -38.39 -16.35
C PHE A 18 -11.43 -37.81 -14.94
N SER A 19 -11.09 -38.59 -13.92
CA SER A 19 -10.85 -38.07 -12.59
C SER A 19 -9.74 -37.02 -12.75
N GLN A 20 -10.10 -35.73 -12.64
CA GLN A 20 -9.16 -34.62 -12.72
C GLN A 20 -8.04 -34.89 -11.70
N THR A 21 -6.87 -35.28 -12.20
CA THR A 21 -5.67 -35.41 -11.39
C THR A 21 -5.36 -34.02 -10.84
N LYS A 22 -5.69 -33.80 -9.56
CA LYS A 22 -5.35 -32.57 -8.86
C LYS A 22 -3.86 -32.34 -9.05
N LYS A 23 -3.48 -31.15 -9.51
CA LYS A 23 -2.07 -30.79 -9.72
C LYS A 23 -1.30 -31.09 -8.41
N PRO A 24 -0.22 -31.88 -8.44
CA PRO A 24 0.59 -32.10 -7.26
C PRO A 24 1.19 -30.77 -6.81
N ILE A 25 1.25 -30.55 -5.48
CA ILE A 25 1.84 -29.33 -4.93
C ILE A 25 3.36 -29.35 -5.17
N THR A 26 3.86 -28.28 -5.74
CA THR A 26 5.28 -28.02 -6.05
C THR A 26 5.78 -26.84 -5.22
N HIS A 27 7.09 -26.66 -5.11
CA HIS A 27 7.64 -25.50 -4.38
C HIS A 27 7.17 -24.14 -4.93
N ASN A 28 6.89 -24.07 -6.24
CA ASN A 28 6.35 -22.87 -6.86
C ASN A 28 4.93 -22.54 -6.36
N ASP A 29 4.18 -23.53 -5.87
CA ASP A 29 2.83 -23.31 -5.36
C ASP A 29 2.84 -22.61 -3.99
N TYR A 30 3.95 -22.69 -3.22
CA TYR A 30 4.10 -21.97 -1.96
C TYR A 30 4.21 -20.46 -2.17
N ASP A 31 4.84 -20.02 -3.26
CA ASP A 31 4.92 -18.59 -3.60
C ASP A 31 3.56 -17.99 -3.99
N LEU A 32 2.56 -18.83 -4.29
CA LEU A 32 1.19 -18.40 -4.57
C LEU A 32 0.36 -18.18 -3.29
N TRP A 33 0.84 -18.64 -2.13
CA TRP A 33 0.11 -18.51 -0.89
C TRP A 33 0.05 -17.05 -0.45
N LYS A 34 -1.16 -16.63 -0.09
CA LYS A 34 -1.46 -15.27 0.36
C LYS A 34 -2.03 -15.34 1.77
N SER A 35 -1.61 -14.39 2.60
CA SER A 35 -2.12 -14.21 3.95
C SER A 35 -2.76 -12.84 4.07
N ILE A 36 -3.87 -12.78 4.80
CA ILE A 36 -4.50 -11.52 5.18
C ILE A 36 -3.83 -11.04 6.48
N SER A 37 -3.49 -9.76 6.53
CA SER A 37 -2.85 -9.10 7.65
C SER A 37 -3.43 -7.68 7.84
N ASP A 38 -3.15 -7.08 9.00
CA ASP A 38 -3.48 -5.68 9.28
C ASP A 38 -4.95 -5.30 8.99
N VAL A 39 -5.88 -6.18 9.38
CA VAL A 39 -7.32 -5.96 9.20
C VAL A 39 -7.79 -4.82 10.10
N LYS A 40 -8.47 -3.85 9.50
CA LYS A 40 -9.07 -2.70 10.19
C LYS A 40 -10.52 -2.59 9.81
N VAL A 41 -11.35 -2.42 10.82
CA VAL A 41 -12.79 -2.21 10.68
C VAL A 41 -13.10 -0.82 11.22
N SER A 42 -13.90 -0.07 10.49
CA SER A 42 -14.32 1.27 10.93
C SER A 42 -15.24 1.18 12.15
N LYS A 43 -15.39 2.29 12.88
CA LYS A 43 -16.19 2.32 14.11
C LYS A 43 -17.65 1.91 13.87
N THR A 44 -18.20 2.24 12.70
CA THR A 44 -19.56 1.86 12.30
C THR A 44 -19.64 0.50 11.59
N GLY A 45 -18.51 -0.15 11.30
CA GLY A 45 -18.45 -1.40 10.54
C GLY A 45 -18.70 -1.27 9.04
N LYS A 46 -18.89 -0.06 8.52
CA LYS A 46 -19.15 0.18 7.09
C LYS A 46 -17.92 -0.04 6.22
N LEU A 47 -16.72 0.20 6.76
CA LEU A 47 -15.48 0.00 6.02
C LEU A 47 -14.63 -1.08 6.66
N ILE A 48 -14.16 -1.97 5.80
CA ILE A 48 -13.21 -3.01 6.13
C ILE A 48 -12.01 -2.82 5.23
N VAL A 49 -10.83 -2.71 5.82
CA VAL A 49 -9.58 -2.53 5.10
C VAL A 49 -8.65 -3.64 5.54
N TYR A 50 -8.02 -4.32 4.60
CA TYR A 50 -7.09 -5.39 4.93
C TYR A 50 -5.97 -5.48 3.90
N GLU A 51 -4.81 -5.94 4.37
CA GLU A 51 -3.62 -6.15 3.56
C GLU A 51 -3.48 -7.62 3.22
N VAL A 52 -3.20 -7.91 1.95
CA VAL A 52 -2.87 -9.25 1.49
C VAL A 52 -1.40 -9.28 1.11
N LYS A 53 -0.63 -10.11 1.81
CA LYS A 53 0.82 -10.29 1.61
C LYS A 53 1.09 -11.71 1.13
N THR A 54 2.15 -11.89 0.35
CA THR A 54 2.62 -13.23 -0.04
C THR A 54 3.23 -13.91 1.19
N ALA A 55 2.97 -15.20 1.37
CA ALA A 55 3.41 -15.93 2.56
C ALA A 55 4.94 -16.04 2.66
N THR A 56 5.64 -15.96 1.53
CA THR A 56 7.10 -16.03 1.46
C THR A 56 7.77 -14.66 1.55
N ASP A 57 7.02 -13.56 1.72
CA ASP A 57 7.47 -12.17 1.58
C ASP A 57 8.21 -11.88 0.25
N ARG A 58 8.09 -12.79 -0.72
CA ARG A 58 8.60 -12.65 -2.07
C ARG A 58 7.43 -12.27 -2.96
N GLY A 59 7.54 -11.11 -3.59
CA GLY A 59 6.53 -10.60 -4.50
C GLY A 59 5.72 -9.44 -3.92
N ASP A 60 4.69 -9.10 -4.69
CA ASP A 60 3.86 -7.92 -4.49
C ASP A 60 2.55 -8.31 -3.80
N GLY A 61 2.24 -7.60 -2.73
CA GLY A 61 0.95 -7.72 -2.03
C GLY A 61 -0.09 -6.74 -2.60
N TYR A 62 -1.20 -6.61 -1.90
CA TYR A 62 -2.19 -5.58 -2.19
C TYR A 62 -2.99 -5.22 -0.95
N LEU A 63 -3.50 -3.99 -0.93
CA LEU A 63 -4.46 -3.53 0.05
C LEU A 63 -5.84 -3.57 -0.58
N THR A 64 -6.83 -4.12 0.13
CA THR A 64 -8.23 -4.06 -0.27
C THR A 64 -9.00 -3.19 0.70
N ILE A 65 -9.79 -2.27 0.14
CA ILE A 65 -10.75 -1.42 0.84
C ILE A 65 -12.13 -1.90 0.42
N TYR A 66 -12.90 -2.40 1.38
CA TYR A 66 -14.24 -2.92 1.18
C TYR A 66 -15.26 -2.03 1.88
N ASP A 67 -16.26 -1.55 1.13
CA ASP A 67 -17.43 -0.86 1.66
C ASP A 67 -18.56 -1.88 1.83
N ALA A 68 -18.87 -2.22 3.08
CA ALA A 68 -19.89 -3.18 3.45
C ALA A 68 -21.32 -2.70 3.12
N LYS A 69 -21.54 -1.37 2.98
CA LYS A 69 -22.85 -0.82 2.64
C LYS A 69 -23.15 -0.96 1.15
N THR A 70 -22.15 -0.71 0.30
CA THR A 70 -22.31 -0.75 -1.16
C THR A 70 -21.84 -2.05 -1.79
N ALA A 71 -21.24 -2.94 -0.99
CA ALA A 71 -20.55 -4.16 -1.43
C ALA A 71 -19.47 -3.91 -2.49
N LYS A 72 -18.93 -2.69 -2.55
CA LYS A 72 -17.86 -2.32 -3.47
C LYS A 72 -16.50 -2.57 -2.82
N GLU A 73 -15.59 -3.12 -3.60
CA GLU A 73 -14.20 -3.26 -3.21
C GLU A 73 -13.27 -2.48 -4.14
N LYS A 74 -12.21 -1.93 -3.57
CA LYS A 74 -11.11 -1.32 -4.31
C LYS A 74 -9.79 -1.88 -3.84
N THR A 75 -9.01 -2.37 -4.79
CA THR A 75 -7.72 -3.01 -4.51
C THR A 75 -6.57 -2.15 -5.04
N PHE A 76 -5.55 -1.98 -4.21
CA PHE A 76 -4.34 -1.20 -4.50
C PHE A 76 -3.11 -2.09 -4.40
N LYS A 77 -2.36 -2.21 -5.50
CA LYS A 77 -1.11 -2.97 -5.54
C LYS A 77 -0.10 -2.42 -4.53
N ASN A 78 0.54 -3.31 -3.78
CA ASN A 78 1.56 -3.02 -2.76
C ASN A 78 1.14 -1.99 -1.70
N GLY A 79 -0.18 -1.79 -1.51
CA GLY A 79 -0.71 -0.98 -0.44
C GLY A 79 -0.47 -1.65 0.92
N TYR A 80 -0.09 -0.86 1.92
CA TYR A 80 0.15 -1.30 3.29
C TYR A 80 0.03 -0.14 4.28
N LYS A 81 0.09 -0.45 5.57
CA LYS A 81 -0.15 0.46 6.69
C LYS A 81 -1.39 1.30 6.44
N ALA A 82 -2.54 0.69 6.17
CA ALA A 82 -3.75 1.48 5.98
C ALA A 82 -4.27 2.05 7.31
N GLN A 83 -4.90 3.21 7.30
CA GLN A 83 -5.61 3.80 8.43
C GLN A 83 -6.92 4.43 7.94
N ILE A 84 -8.00 4.18 8.69
CA ILE A 84 -9.32 4.74 8.40
C ILE A 84 -9.44 6.05 9.16
N SER A 85 -9.86 7.10 8.48
CA SER A 85 -10.16 8.40 9.10
C SER A 85 -11.24 8.26 10.19
N PRO A 86 -11.18 9.01 11.31
CA PRO A 86 -12.19 8.98 12.37
C PRO A 86 -13.63 9.26 11.89
N ASP A 87 -13.79 10.03 10.82
CA ASP A 87 -15.05 10.35 10.17
C ASP A 87 -15.44 9.37 9.05
N GLU A 88 -14.64 8.33 8.81
CA GLU A 88 -14.88 7.23 7.87
C GLU A 88 -15.06 7.66 6.40
N LYS A 89 -14.65 8.89 6.04
CA LYS A 89 -14.75 9.40 4.67
C LYS A 89 -13.52 9.07 3.84
N PHE A 90 -12.37 9.00 4.50
CA PHE A 90 -11.08 8.78 3.87
C PHE A 90 -10.40 7.52 4.41
N VAL A 91 -9.66 6.86 3.53
CA VAL A 91 -8.71 5.83 3.89
C VAL A 91 -7.33 6.27 3.41
N TYR A 92 -6.40 6.27 4.35
CA TYR A 92 -5.01 6.62 4.13
C TYR A 92 -4.17 5.36 4.08
N PHE A 93 -3.19 5.28 3.18
CA PHE A 93 -2.28 4.15 3.13
C PHE A 93 -0.97 4.52 2.45
N GLN A 94 0.05 3.68 2.65
CA GLN A 94 1.30 3.76 1.92
C GLN A 94 1.35 2.67 0.85
N ARG A 95 2.15 2.90 -0.18
CA ARG A 95 2.44 1.95 -1.24
C ARG A 95 3.94 1.77 -1.37
N LYS A 96 4.40 0.53 -1.24
CA LYS A 96 5.80 0.17 -1.48
C LYS A 96 6.09 0.17 -2.99
N PRO A 97 7.34 0.47 -3.39
CA PRO A 97 7.82 0.17 -4.74
C PRO A 97 7.63 -1.32 -5.07
N ASN A 98 7.65 -1.67 -6.36
CA ASN A 98 7.55 -3.07 -6.79
C ASN A 98 8.67 -3.91 -6.17
N TYR A 99 8.37 -5.15 -5.80
CA TYR A 99 9.33 -6.08 -5.20
C TYR A 99 10.55 -6.30 -6.10
N GLU A 100 10.36 -6.37 -7.41
CA GLU A 100 11.45 -6.51 -8.38
C GLU A 100 12.43 -5.34 -8.31
N THR A 101 11.93 -4.10 -8.26
CA THR A 101 12.77 -2.91 -8.14
C THR A 101 13.56 -2.94 -6.84
N GLN A 102 12.90 -3.21 -5.71
CA GLN A 102 13.58 -3.32 -4.41
C GLN A 102 14.63 -4.44 -4.40
N ARG A 103 14.37 -5.56 -5.09
CA ARG A 103 15.33 -6.66 -5.23
C ARG A 103 16.54 -6.26 -6.07
N LEU A 104 16.34 -5.55 -7.18
CA LEU A 104 17.42 -5.03 -8.01
C LEU A 104 18.26 -4.00 -7.25
N GLU A 105 17.64 -3.10 -6.48
CA GLU A 105 18.34 -2.13 -5.64
C GLU A 105 19.16 -2.80 -4.54
N ARG A 106 18.62 -3.85 -3.89
CA ARG A 106 19.38 -4.65 -2.91
C ARG A 106 20.57 -5.35 -3.56
N LYS A 107 20.38 -5.96 -4.73
CA LYS A 107 21.45 -6.63 -5.50
C LYS A 107 22.55 -5.66 -5.92
N LYS A 108 22.19 -4.41 -6.20
CA LYS A 108 23.12 -3.33 -6.59
C LYS A 108 23.69 -2.56 -5.38
N GLU A 109 23.39 -2.98 -4.15
CA GLU A 109 23.83 -2.32 -2.90
C GLU A 109 23.57 -0.80 -2.88
N VAL A 110 22.43 -0.39 -3.43
CA VAL A 110 22.07 1.03 -3.52
C VAL A 110 21.97 1.62 -2.11
N LYS A 111 22.69 2.74 -1.89
CA LYS A 111 22.68 3.46 -0.61
C LYS A 111 21.25 3.83 -0.22
N THR A 112 20.91 3.73 1.07
CA THR A 112 19.58 4.03 1.64
C THR A 112 18.94 5.35 1.19
N PRO A 113 19.66 6.48 1.00
CA PRO A 113 19.05 7.72 0.49
C PRO A 113 18.66 7.64 -1.00
N LYS A 114 19.28 6.76 -1.79
CA LYS A 114 19.03 6.63 -3.23
C LYS A 114 17.95 5.60 -3.58
N LYS A 115 17.62 4.70 -2.66
CA LYS A 115 16.54 3.71 -2.83
C LYS A 115 15.21 4.41 -3.11
N GLU A 116 14.38 3.78 -3.94
CA GLU A 116 12.99 4.18 -4.10
C GLU A 116 12.27 4.20 -2.75
N LYS A 117 11.51 5.27 -2.53
CA LYS A 117 10.77 5.51 -1.29
C LYS A 117 9.31 5.18 -1.48
N ASP A 118 8.63 4.98 -0.37
CA ASP A 118 7.21 4.69 -0.37
C ASP A 118 6.41 5.94 -0.77
N ALA A 119 5.20 5.69 -1.27
CA ALA A 119 4.25 6.72 -1.65
C ALA A 119 3.02 6.66 -0.75
N PHE A 120 2.55 7.81 -0.28
CA PHE A 120 1.34 7.96 0.49
C PHE A 120 0.16 8.26 -0.43
N PHE A 121 -1.01 7.70 -0.11
CA PHE A 121 -2.24 7.86 -0.88
C PHE A 121 -3.42 8.21 0.03
N VAL A 122 -4.31 9.03 -0.52
CA VAL A 122 -5.61 9.36 0.09
C VAL A 122 -6.71 8.83 -0.80
N PHE A 123 -7.54 7.93 -0.27
CA PHE A 123 -8.71 7.40 -0.96
C PHE A 123 -9.99 7.98 -0.37
N ASP A 124 -10.85 8.54 -1.24
CA ASP A 124 -12.21 8.95 -0.91
C ASP A 124 -13.15 7.76 -1.06
N VAL A 125 -13.76 7.36 0.05
CA VAL A 125 -14.69 6.23 0.08
C VAL A 125 -16.02 6.58 -0.61
N SER A 126 -16.49 7.83 -0.46
CA SER A 126 -17.78 8.25 -1.01
C SER A 126 -17.72 8.34 -2.53
N LYS A 127 -16.62 8.90 -3.05
CA LYS A 127 -16.40 9.08 -4.49
C LYS A 127 -15.71 7.90 -5.16
N GLN A 128 -15.12 6.98 -4.40
CA GLN A 128 -14.36 5.83 -4.89
C GLN A 128 -13.15 6.23 -5.76
N ILE A 129 -12.51 7.37 -5.44
CA ILE A 129 -11.36 7.90 -6.18
C ILE A 129 -10.17 8.16 -5.26
N LEU A 130 -8.96 8.12 -5.83
CA LEU A 130 -7.77 8.66 -5.16
C LEU A 130 -7.81 10.19 -5.28
N ILE A 131 -7.76 10.87 -4.13
CA ILE A 131 -7.75 12.34 -4.08
C ILE A 131 -6.35 12.86 -4.33
N ASP A 132 -5.35 12.23 -3.71
CA ASP A 132 -3.98 12.72 -3.70
C ASP A 132 -2.97 11.58 -3.55
N SER A 133 -1.75 11.84 -4.00
CA SER A 133 -0.60 10.93 -3.90
C SER A 133 0.69 11.71 -3.65
N ILE A 134 1.41 11.36 -2.57
CA ILE A 134 2.65 12.03 -2.17
C ILE A 134 3.77 11.00 -2.15
N PHE A 135 4.81 11.22 -2.96
CA PHE A 135 5.98 10.33 -3.04
C PHE A 135 7.07 10.75 -2.05
N GLY A 136 7.97 9.83 -1.70
CA GLY A 136 9.11 10.15 -0.83
C GLY A 136 8.82 10.04 0.66
N VAL A 137 7.83 9.24 1.04
CA VAL A 137 7.30 9.18 2.41
C VAL A 137 8.03 8.10 3.20
N LYS A 138 8.48 8.42 4.42
CA LYS A 138 8.99 7.45 5.40
C LYS A 138 7.87 6.88 6.23
N ASN A 139 7.06 7.77 6.80
CA ASN A 139 5.96 7.39 7.67
C ASN A 139 4.85 8.42 7.57
N TYR A 140 3.67 8.07 8.06
CA TYR A 140 2.60 9.02 8.24
C TYR A 140 1.82 8.66 9.52
N GLY A 141 1.05 9.62 10.00
CA GLY A 141 0.12 9.39 11.08
C GLY A 141 -1.13 10.24 10.91
N ILE A 142 -2.21 9.78 11.56
CA ILE A 142 -3.48 10.48 11.62
C ILE A 142 -3.92 10.69 13.08
N PRO A 143 -4.70 11.73 13.37
CA PRO A 143 -5.28 11.95 14.68
C PRO A 143 -6.35 10.90 15.01
N LYS A 144 -6.55 10.66 16.31
CA LYS A 144 -7.52 9.66 16.79
C LYS A 144 -8.97 10.13 16.72
N LYS A 145 -9.25 11.41 17.03
CA LYS A 145 -10.63 11.92 17.19
C LYS A 145 -11.10 12.85 16.06
N TYR A 146 -10.21 13.48 15.29
CA TYR A 146 -10.59 14.44 14.25
C TYR A 146 -10.05 14.03 12.86
N GLY A 147 -10.83 14.32 11.81
CA GLY A 147 -10.78 13.59 10.53
C GLY A 147 -10.02 14.21 9.36
N ASN A 148 -9.47 15.42 9.48
CA ASN A 148 -9.04 16.19 8.29
C ASN A 148 -7.53 16.43 8.18
N TRP A 149 -6.76 16.10 9.21
CA TRP A 149 -5.34 16.37 9.27
C TRP A 149 -4.54 15.08 9.18
N VAL A 150 -3.44 15.12 8.43
CA VAL A 150 -2.50 14.02 8.28
C VAL A 150 -1.10 14.59 8.42
N ALA A 151 -0.24 13.93 9.20
CA ALA A 151 1.16 14.29 9.28
C ALA A 151 1.97 13.26 8.49
N ILE A 152 2.71 13.73 7.49
CA ILE A 152 3.45 12.89 6.55
C ILE A 152 4.93 13.19 6.71
N GLN A 153 5.68 12.25 7.27
CA GLN A 153 7.13 12.36 7.42
C GLN A 153 7.79 11.98 6.10
N LYS A 154 8.45 12.95 5.47
CA LYS A 154 9.16 12.75 4.21
C LYS A 154 10.65 12.60 4.45
N ALA A 155 11.24 11.66 3.73
CA ALA A 155 12.69 11.57 3.65
C ALA A 155 13.21 12.77 2.85
N LYS A 156 14.39 13.26 3.24
CA LYS A 156 15.16 14.13 2.36
C LYS A 156 15.48 13.42 1.04
N ASP A 157 15.15 14.05 -0.07
CA ASP A 157 15.55 13.62 -1.41
C ASP A 157 16.99 14.06 -1.68
N GLU A 158 17.95 13.14 -1.55
CA GLU A 158 19.33 13.39 -2.03
C GLU A 158 19.43 13.32 -3.57
N LYS A 159 18.36 12.93 -4.27
CA LYS A 159 18.34 12.76 -5.72
C LYS A 159 18.50 14.07 -6.51
N SER A 160 18.39 15.24 -5.88
CA SER A 160 18.44 16.55 -6.55
C SER A 160 19.81 17.28 -6.51
N LYS A 161 20.87 16.71 -5.94
CA LYS A 161 22.20 17.33 -6.00
C LYS A 161 23.16 16.46 -6.79
N GLU A 162 23.11 16.58 -8.12
CA GLU A 162 24.34 16.44 -8.89
C GLU A 162 25.34 17.40 -8.25
N LYS A 163 26.41 16.83 -7.67
CA LYS A 163 27.51 17.67 -7.16
C LYS A 163 28.07 18.41 -8.38
N PRO A 164 28.10 19.75 -8.39
CA PRO A 164 28.90 20.45 -9.40
C PRO A 164 30.33 19.94 -9.30
N LYS A 165 30.96 19.66 -10.45
CA LYS A 165 32.33 19.17 -10.55
C LYS A 165 33.40 20.20 -10.12
N ASP A 166 32.97 21.40 -9.73
CA ASP A 166 33.85 22.49 -9.30
C ASP A 166 33.92 22.62 -7.78
N THR A 167 35.15 22.60 -7.26
CA THR A 167 35.46 22.56 -5.81
C THR A 167 35.43 23.95 -5.17
N THR A 168 35.22 25.01 -5.95
CA THR A 168 35.44 26.41 -5.53
C THR A 168 34.17 27.12 -5.04
N VAL A 169 32.99 26.52 -5.18
CA VAL A 169 31.72 27.13 -4.72
C VAL A 169 31.35 26.61 -3.33
N VAL A 170 31.56 27.45 -2.30
CA VAL A 170 31.02 27.20 -0.96
C VAL A 170 29.50 27.36 -1.00
N ILE A 171 28.79 26.26 -1.23
CA ILE A 171 27.34 26.22 -1.09
C ILE A 171 27.02 26.34 0.40
N LYS A 172 26.62 27.53 0.87
CA LYS A 172 26.01 27.70 2.20
C LYS A 172 24.74 26.83 2.23
N LYS A 173 24.83 25.66 2.86
CA LYS A 173 23.67 24.79 3.09
C LYS A 173 22.66 25.55 3.95
N LYS A 174 21.44 25.66 3.44
CA LYS A 174 20.33 26.31 4.13
C LYS A 174 19.79 25.31 5.17
N TRP A 175 19.57 25.75 6.41
CA TRP A 175 19.28 24.87 7.56
C TRP A 175 18.02 24.01 7.35
N ASN A 176 17.07 24.50 6.55
CA ASN A 176 15.86 23.81 6.12
C ASN A 176 16.11 22.60 5.18
N GLU A 177 17.36 22.33 4.78
CA GLU A 177 17.71 21.22 3.89
C GLU A 177 18.43 20.07 4.59
N GLU A 178 18.66 20.13 5.91
CA GLU A 178 19.59 19.19 6.57
C GLU A 178 18.96 17.92 7.15
N GLY A 179 17.63 17.82 7.23
CA GLY A 179 16.99 16.63 7.81
C GLY A 179 15.64 16.28 7.20
N ASP A 180 15.00 15.28 7.81
CA ASP A 180 13.63 14.91 7.50
C ASP A 180 12.69 16.07 7.82
N TYR A 181 11.60 16.17 7.07
CA TYR A 181 10.58 17.17 7.27
C TYR A 181 9.21 16.52 7.38
N LEU A 182 8.34 17.16 8.15
CA LEU A 182 6.95 16.78 8.33
C LEU A 182 6.08 17.67 7.46
N LEU A 183 5.27 17.06 6.62
CA LEU A 183 4.21 17.73 5.90
C LEU A 183 2.92 17.59 6.70
N VAL A 184 2.40 18.69 7.22
CA VAL A 184 1.09 18.77 7.87
C VAL A 184 0.08 19.03 6.77
N TYR A 185 -0.63 18.00 6.37
CA TYR A 185 -1.54 18.00 5.21
C TYR A 185 -2.99 18.02 5.68
N ASN A 186 -3.77 18.98 5.17
CA ASN A 186 -5.21 19.02 5.34
C ASN A 186 -5.91 18.45 4.11
N VAL A 187 -6.69 17.39 4.32
CA VAL A 187 -7.31 16.60 3.25
C VAL A 187 -8.50 17.32 2.62
N SER A 188 -9.21 18.15 3.38
CA SER A 188 -10.43 18.83 2.90
C SER A 188 -10.12 19.96 1.91
N ASN A 189 -9.10 20.77 2.21
CA ASN A 189 -8.72 21.92 1.38
C ASN A 189 -7.43 21.70 0.56
N ARG A 190 -6.76 20.54 0.74
CA ARG A 190 -5.48 20.18 0.10
C ARG A 190 -4.35 21.18 0.37
N VAL A 191 -4.44 21.89 1.49
CA VAL A 191 -3.39 22.80 1.95
C VAL A 191 -2.41 22.00 2.80
N SER A 192 -1.13 22.24 2.59
CA SER A 192 -0.07 21.61 3.35
C SER A 192 0.91 22.64 3.87
N ASP A 193 1.35 22.47 5.11
CA ASP A 193 2.47 23.21 5.68
C ASP A 193 3.66 22.28 5.97
N THR A 194 4.86 22.82 6.00
CA THR A 194 6.10 22.07 6.16
C THR A 194 6.84 22.46 7.44
N VAL A 195 7.09 21.47 8.29
CA VAL A 195 7.93 21.60 9.48
C VAL A 195 9.24 20.88 9.23
N PHE A 196 10.34 21.61 9.25
CA PHE A 196 11.68 21.08 8.99
C PHE A 196 12.32 20.52 10.28
N LEU A 197 13.24 19.57 10.12
CA LEU A 197 14.10 19.05 11.19
C LEU A 197 13.30 18.42 12.35
N ILE A 198 12.49 17.44 12.00
CA ILE A 198 11.65 16.73 12.96
C ILE A 198 12.25 15.39 13.37
N ASP A 199 12.41 15.18 14.67
CA ASP A 199 12.77 13.87 15.23
C ASP A 199 11.52 13.07 15.60
N GLN A 200 10.57 13.71 16.28
CA GLN A 200 9.35 13.09 16.79
C GLN A 200 8.16 14.04 16.65
N TYR A 201 6.96 13.47 16.50
CA TYR A 201 5.71 14.21 16.51
C TYR A 201 4.61 13.39 17.19
N VAL A 202 3.66 14.08 17.80
CA VAL A 202 2.49 13.49 18.47
C VAL A 202 1.26 14.32 18.09
N PHE A 203 0.14 13.65 17.86
CA PHE A 203 -1.14 14.33 17.68
C PHE A 203 -1.79 14.59 19.03
N ALA A 204 -2.40 15.78 19.16
CA ALA A 204 -3.34 16.04 20.24
C ALA A 204 -4.49 15.02 20.20
N GLU A 205 -4.97 14.59 21.37
CA GLU A 205 -6.07 13.64 21.44
C GLU A 205 -7.39 14.23 20.96
N GLU A 206 -7.64 15.49 21.31
CA GLU A 206 -8.84 16.23 20.94
C GLU A 206 -8.52 17.28 19.90
N ASN A 207 -9.55 17.72 19.17
CA ASN A 207 -9.38 18.84 18.25
C ASN A 207 -9.19 20.12 19.09
N PRO A 208 -8.10 20.87 18.94
CA PRO A 208 -7.88 22.09 19.70
C PRO A 208 -8.78 23.27 19.28
N VAL A 209 -9.85 23.03 18.50
CA VAL A 209 -10.76 24.03 17.95
C VAL A 209 -12.18 23.49 17.88
#